data_AF-A0A529WJF9-F1
#
_entry.id   AF-A0A529WJF9-F1
#
_cell.length_a   1.000
_cell.length_b   1.000
_cell.length_c   1.000
_cell.angle_alpha   90.00
_cell.angle_beta   90.00
_cell.angle_gamma   90.00
#
_symmetry.space_group_name_H-M   'P 1'
#
loop_
_entity.id
_entity.type
_entity.pdbx_description
1 polymer ?
#
loop_
_entity_poly.entity_id
_entity_poly.type
_entity_poly.pdbx_seq_one_letter_code
_entity_poly.pdbx_strand_id
1 'polypeptide(L)'
;MRWQALPLLAGFAVVALIITARAILAEAQIADRDASREAIEAQQTLSSLLSLVQDAETGQRGYLLTGEKNYLLPYQHAVEALPTGNVSSTRLS
;
A
#
# COMPACT_ATOMS: atom_id res chain seq x y z
N MET A 1 -15.48 -19.32 -55.76
CA MET A 1 -14.43 -18.41 -55.22
C MET A 1 -14.90 -17.62 -53.98
N ARG A 2 -15.47 -18.27 -52.95
CA ARG A 2 -15.86 -17.59 -51.68
C ARG A 2 -15.71 -18.45 -50.41
N TRP A 3 -15.12 -19.65 -50.52
CA TRP A 3 -15.00 -20.60 -49.40
C TRP A 3 -13.70 -20.43 -48.61
N GLN A 4 -12.73 -19.68 -49.16
CA GLN A 4 -11.44 -19.39 -48.51
C GLN A 4 -11.53 -18.29 -47.44
N ALA A 5 -12.59 -17.47 -47.43
CA ALA A 5 -12.78 -16.40 -46.45
C ALA A 5 -13.43 -16.86 -45.14
N LEU A 6 -14.02 -18.05 -45.12
CA LEU A 6 -14.64 -18.67 -43.94
C LEU A 6 -13.68 -18.88 -42.76
N PRO A 7 -12.47 -19.46 -42.94
CA PRO A 7 -11.53 -19.61 -41.83
C PRO A 7 -11.00 -18.28 -41.29
N LEU A 8 -10.91 -17.24 -42.14
CA LEU A 8 -10.47 -15.90 -41.71
C LEU A 8 -11.50 -15.21 -40.83
N LEU A 9 -12.79 -15.30 -41.19
CA LEU A 9 -13.88 -14.79 -40.37
C LEU A 9 -14.01 -15.55 -39.05
N ALA A 10 -13.85 -16.87 -39.08
CA ALA A 10 -13.83 -17.68 -37.86
C ALA A 10 -12.66 -17.30 -36.93
N GLY A 11 -11.45 -17.10 -37.48
CA GLY A 11 -10.29 -16.65 -36.71
C GLY A 11 -10.48 -15.27 -36.10
N PHE A 12 -11.04 -14.32 -36.85
CA PHE A 12 -11.37 -12.99 -36.34
C PHE A 12 -12.40 -13.04 -35.20
N ALA A 13 -13.43 -13.89 -35.34
CA ALA A 13 -14.43 -14.08 -34.29
C ALA A 13 -13.80 -14.64 -33.00
N VAL A 14 -12.87 -15.59 -33.10
CA VAL A 14 -12.16 -16.14 -31.93
C VAL A 14 -11.30 -15.08 -31.24
N VAL A 15 -10.57 -14.25 -32.00
CA VAL A 15 -9.76 -13.16 -31.42
C VAL A 15 -10.66 -12.12 -30.74
N ALA A 16 -11.78 -11.74 -31.37
CA ALA A 16 -12.74 -10.82 -30.79
C ALA A 16 -13.37 -11.38 -29.49
N LEU A 17 -13.64 -12.69 -29.45
CA LEU A 17 -14.14 -13.38 -28.26
C LEU A 17 -13.09 -13.38 -27.13
N ILE A 18 -11.82 -13.61 -27.45
CA ILE A 18 -10.73 -13.54 -26.46
C ILE A 18 -10.59 -12.12 -25.90
N ILE A 19 -10.65 -11.09 -26.76
CA ILE A 19 -10.55 -9.68 -26.33
C ILE A 19 -11.73 -9.29 -25.42
N THR A 20 -12.95 -9.67 -25.80
CA THR A 20 -14.16 -9.38 -25.01
C THR A 20 -14.19 -10.15 -23.69
N ALA A 21 -13.79 -11.42 -23.69
CA ALA A 21 -13.64 -12.19 -22.46
C ALA A 21 -12.60 -11.55 -21.52
N ARG A 22 -11.47 -11.08 -22.06
CA ARG A 22 -10.46 -10.32 -21.30
C ARG A 22 -11.04 -9.03 -20.73
N ALA A 23 -11.84 -8.29 -21.50
CA ALA A 23 -12.47 -7.05 -21.03
C ALA A 23 -13.43 -7.30 -19.84
N ILE A 24 -14.25 -8.36 -19.92
CA ILE A 24 -15.17 -8.73 -18.83
C ILE A 24 -14.41 -9.17 -17.57
N LEU A 25 -13.30 -9.91 -17.72
CA LEU A 25 -12.46 -10.32 -16.59
C LEU A 25 -11.63 -9.17 -16.01
N ALA A 26 -11.35 -8.12 -16.78
CA ALA A 26 -10.57 -6.97 -16.32
C ALA A 26 -11.34 -6.10 -15.33
N GLU A 27 -12.66 -5.97 -15.47
CA GLU A 27 -13.48 -5.22 -14.51
C GLU A 27 -13.48 -5.87 -13.12
N ALA A 28 -13.43 -7.20 -13.06
CA ALA A 28 -13.33 -7.95 -11.80
C ALA A 28 -11.98 -7.79 -11.09
N GLN A 29 -10.93 -7.31 -11.78
CA GLN A 29 -9.62 -7.04 -11.17
C GLN A 29 -9.48 -5.63 -10.58
N ILE A 30 -10.41 -4.72 -10.88
CA ILE A 30 -10.33 -3.34 -10.37
C ILE A 30 -10.67 -3.31 -8.87
N ALA A 31 -11.52 -4.21 -8.39
CA ALA A 31 -11.86 -4.32 -6.97
C ALA A 31 -10.72 -4.86 -6.07
N ASP A 32 -9.73 -5.55 -6.62
CA ASP A 32 -8.60 -6.13 -5.87
C ASP A 32 -7.41 -5.15 -5.74
N ARG A 33 -7.35 -4.14 -6.62
CA ARG A 33 -6.28 -3.13 -6.62
C ARG A 33 -6.44 -2.08 -5.53
N ASP A 34 -7.67 -1.82 -5.07
CA ASP A 34 -7.92 -0.83 -4.02
C ASP A 34 -7.65 -1.40 -2.62
N ALA A 35 -8.01 -2.67 -2.37
CA ALA A 35 -7.67 -3.34 -1.11
C ALA A 35 -6.14 -3.50 -0.92
N SER A 36 -5.40 -3.68 -2.01
CA SER A 36 -3.94 -3.77 -1.97
C SER A 36 -3.27 -2.44 -1.61
N ARG A 37 -3.85 -1.30 -2.01
CA ARG A 37 -3.27 0.03 -1.71
C ARG A 37 -3.38 0.38 -0.24
N GLU A 38 -4.55 0.18 0.35
CA GLU A 38 -4.76 0.45 1.79
C GLU A 38 -3.85 -0.43 2.67
N ALA A 39 -3.69 -1.71 2.32
CA ALA A 39 -2.80 -2.61 3.05
C ALA A 39 -1.32 -2.19 2.95
N ILE A 40 -0.88 -1.73 1.77
CA ILE A 40 0.49 -1.24 1.55
C ILE A 40 0.72 0.06 2.33
N GLU A 41 -0.22 1.00 2.30
CA GLU A 41 -0.12 2.27 3.04
C GLU A 41 -0.07 2.03 4.55
N ALA A 42 -0.95 1.19 5.09
CA ALA A 42 -0.93 0.83 6.50
C ALA A 42 0.39 0.17 6.91
N GLN A 43 0.94 -0.73 6.09
CA GLN A 43 2.22 -1.38 6.35
C GLN A 43 3.39 -0.38 6.34
N GLN A 44 3.39 0.58 5.41
CA GLN A 44 4.39 1.65 5.36
C GLN A 44 4.32 2.55 6.59
N THR A 45 3.12 2.97 7.01
CA THR A 45 2.93 3.77 8.22
C THR A 45 3.41 3.02 9.47
N LEU A 46 3.05 1.75 9.63
CA LEU A 46 3.48 0.93 10.77
C LEU A 46 5.01 0.75 10.80
N SER A 47 5.62 0.52 9.64
CA SER A 47 7.08 0.35 9.53
C SER A 47 7.81 1.65 9.89
N SER A 48 7.28 2.80 9.46
CA SER A 48 7.83 4.11 9.81
C SER A 48 7.71 4.40 11.31
N LEU A 49 6.56 4.10 11.92
CA LEU A 49 6.37 4.26 13.37
C LEU A 49 7.29 3.35 14.17
N LEU A 50 7.49 2.11 13.75
CA LEU A 50 8.40 1.19 14.42
C LEU A 50 9.84 1.69 14.39
N SER A 51 10.31 2.18 13.23
CA SER A 51 11.64 2.78 13.11
C SER A 51 11.79 3.98 14.03
N LEU A 52 10.78 4.86 14.06
CA LEU A 52 10.78 6.06 14.91
C LEU A 52 10.91 5.71 16.40
N VAL A 53 10.17 4.70 16.87
CA VAL A 53 10.23 4.23 18.25
C VAL A 53 11.57 3.56 18.55
N GLN A 54 12.12 2.80 17.62
CA GLN A 54 13.42 2.15 17.78
C GLN A 54 14.56 3.17 17.90
N ASP A 55 14.53 4.23 17.10
CA ASP A 55 15.50 5.33 17.18
C ASP A 55 15.37 6.08 18.51
N ALA A 56 14.15 6.30 18.97
CA ALA A 56 13.86 6.90 20.26
C ALA A 56 14.41 6.06 21.43
N GLU A 57 14.18 4.74 21.41
CA GLU A 57 14.70 3.82 22.43
C GLU A 57 16.23 3.77 22.42
N THR A 58 16.84 3.77 21.23
CA THR A 58 18.29 3.80 21.07
C THR A 58 18.88 5.08 21.65
N GLY A 59 18.25 6.23 21.37
CA GLY A 59 18.63 7.51 21.96
C GLY A 59 18.50 7.54 23.49
N GLN A 60 17.37 7.06 24.02
CA GLN A 60 17.19 6.95 25.47
C GLN A 60 18.26 6.08 26.12
N ARG A 61 18.57 4.91 25.54
CA ARG A 61 19.64 4.03 26.05
C ARG A 61 21.00 4.72 25.99
N GLY A 62 21.31 5.46 24.91
CA GLY A 62 22.54 6.25 24.80
C GLY A 62 22.66 7.29 25.93
N TYR A 63 21.57 7.98 26.26
CA TYR A 63 21.53 8.92 27.39
C TYR A 63 21.70 8.21 28.73
N LEU A 64 21.04 7.07 28.95
CA LEU A 64 21.17 6.32 30.20
C LEU A 64 22.59 5.79 30.43
N LEU A 65 23.31 5.45 29.37
CA LEU A 65 24.68 4.94 29.45
C LEU A 65 25.74 6.04 29.62
N THR A 66 25.52 7.22 29.02
CA THR A 66 26.53 8.29 28.94
C THR A 66 26.21 9.52 29.79
N GLY A 67 24.94 9.75 30.11
CA GLY A 67 24.43 10.98 30.70
C GLY A 67 24.37 12.18 29.73
N GLU A 68 24.79 12.03 28.47
CA GLU A 68 24.83 13.12 27.50
C GLU A 68 23.46 13.39 26.88
N LYS A 69 22.94 14.60 27.09
CA LYS A 69 21.61 15.02 26.61
C LYS A 69 21.45 14.95 25.10
N ASN A 70 22.54 14.98 24.33
CA ASN A 70 22.51 14.89 22.87
C ASN A 70 21.87 13.58 22.38
N TYR A 71 21.97 12.49 23.16
CA TYR A 71 21.33 11.23 22.83
C TYR A 71 19.80 11.26 22.97
N LEU A 72 19.21 12.29 23.59
CA LEU A 72 17.75 12.45 23.69
C LEU A 72 17.11 13.08 22.44
N LEU A 73 17.90 13.59 21.49
CA LEU A 73 17.39 14.20 20.26
C LEU A 73 16.46 13.25 19.47
N PRO A 74 16.82 11.98 19.21
CA PRO A 74 15.93 11.04 18.52
C PRO A 74 14.61 10.80 19.28
N TYR A 75 14.65 10.78 20.60
CA TYR A 75 13.46 10.64 21.44
C TYR A 75 12.53 11.85 21.32
N GLN A 76 13.09 13.06 21.38
CA GLN A 76 12.30 14.30 21.23
C GLN A 76 11.63 14.36 19.86
N HIS A 77 12.39 14.05 18.81
CA HIS A 77 11.87 14.01 17.44
C HIS A 77 10.76 12.96 17.29
N ALA A 78 10.92 11.79 17.91
CA ALA A 78 9.87 10.78 17.90
C ALA A 78 8.58 11.25 18.55
N VAL A 79 8.66 11.89 19.71
CA VAL A 79 7.48 12.43 20.42
C VAL A 79 6.77 13.50 19.59
N GLU A 80 7.50 14.35 18.88
CA GLU A 80 6.93 15.37 17.99
C GLU A 80 6.31 14.79 16.71
N ALA A 81 6.88 13.70 16.18
CA ALA A 81 6.41 13.06 14.96
C ALA A 81 5.25 12.08 15.17
N LEU A 82 4.92 11.72 16.42
CA LEU A 82 3.76 10.88 16.71
C LEU A 82 2.47 11.60 16.32
N PRO A 83 1.57 10.95 15.55
CA PRO A 83 0.25 11.51 15.30
C PRO A 83 -0.49 11.66 16.63
N THR A 84 -0.71 12.90 17.06
CA THR A 84 -1.60 13.21 18.17
C THR A 84 -2.99 12.73 17.75
N GLY A 85 -3.47 11.64 18.37
CA GLY A 85 -4.63 10.90 17.92
C GLY A 85 -5.91 11.73 17.84
N ASN A 86 -6.16 12.38 16.70
CA ASN A 86 -7.49 12.58 16.16
C ASN A 86 -7.85 11.31 15.38
N VAL A 87 -8.18 10.25 16.13
CA VAL A 87 -8.88 9.11 15.54
C VAL A 87 -10.32 9.59 15.32
N SER A 88 -10.57 10.17 14.14
CA SER A 88 -11.90 10.62 13.72
C SER A 88 -12.88 9.47 13.93
N SER A 89 -13.82 9.65 14.86
CA SER A 89 -14.90 8.74 15.23
C SER A 89 -15.96 8.54 14.12
N THR A 90 -15.55 8.61 12.85
CA THR A 90 -16.42 8.67 11.66
C THR A 90 -16.97 7.30 11.24
N ARG A 91 -17.16 6.35 12.15
CA ARG A 91 -17.73 5.04 11.81
C ARG A 91 -18.68 4.45 12.84
N LEU A 92 -19.42 5.30 13.58
CA LEU A 92 -20.61 4.88 14.35
C LEU A 92 -21.65 6.02 14.39
N SER A 93 -22.34 6.27 13.27
CA SER A 93 -23.61 7.01 13.22
C SER A 93 -24.46 6.51 12.07
#